data_AF-A0A1H0M540-F1
#
_entry.id   AF-A0A1H0M540-F1
#
_cell.length_a   1.000
_cell.length_b   1.000
_cell.length_c   1.000
_cell.angle_alpha   90.00
_cell.angle_beta   90.00
_cell.angle_gamma   90.00
#
_symmetry.space_group_name_H-M   'P 1'
#
loop_
_entity.id
_entity.type
_entity.pdbx_description
1 polymer ?
#
loop_
_entity_poly.entity_id
_entity_poly.type
_entity_poly.pdbx_seq_one_letter_code
_entity_poly.pdbx_strand_id
1 'polypeptide(L)'
;MKTVLTQAELSERWGVTIKTITEWRGSGVIQTIRGIPKPMFSLEYIQNMEGVTIEKFSPLERKRMEMELEKLKHQNEELKKILGNVLSESSKIIGF
;
A
#
# COMPACT_ATOMS: atom_id res chain seq x y z
N MET A 1 -6.87 16.41 4.95
CA MET A 1 -7.76 15.24 5.09
C MET A 1 -7.39 14.48 6.36
N LYS A 2 -8.37 13.99 7.11
CA LYS A 2 -8.14 13.21 8.33
C LYS A 2 -7.89 11.75 7.95
N THR A 3 -6.83 11.15 8.47
CA THR A 3 -6.39 9.78 8.08
C THR A 3 -6.76 8.72 9.11
N VAL A 4 -7.07 9.14 10.34
CA VAL A 4 -7.38 8.26 11.47
C VAL A 4 -8.64 8.72 12.19
N LEU A 5 -9.42 7.77 12.68
CA LEU A 5 -10.65 7.99 13.45
C LEU A 5 -10.46 7.53 14.88
N THR A 6 -11.03 8.28 15.83
CA THR A 6 -11.17 7.83 17.22
C THR A 6 -12.42 6.96 17.40
N GLN A 7 -12.56 6.27 18.54
CA GLN A 7 -13.79 5.53 18.86
C GLN A 7 -15.04 6.40 18.86
N ALA A 8 -14.94 7.65 19.34
CA ALA A 8 -16.08 8.58 19.36
C ALA A 8 -16.51 8.94 17.94
N GLU A 9 -15.56 9.27 17.07
CA GLU A 9 -15.84 9.63 15.67
C GLU A 9 -16.37 8.44 14.87
N LEU A 10 -15.85 7.23 15.13
CA LEU A 10 -16.36 6.02 14.49
C LEU A 10 -17.79 5.72 14.96
N SER A 11 -18.09 5.94 16.25
CA SER A 11 -19.43 5.74 16.81
C SER A 11 -20.45 6.72 16.20
N GLU A 12 -20.06 7.98 16.02
CA GLU A 12 -20.88 9.00 15.36
C GLU A 12 -21.13 8.66 13.88
N ARG A 13 -20.08 8.24 13.16
CA ARG A 13 -20.16 7.85 11.74
C ARG A 13 -21.14 6.71 11.49
N TRP A 14 -21.15 5.70 12.36
CA TRP A 14 -22.01 4.52 12.22
C TRP A 14 -23.34 4.64 12.96
N GLY A 15 -23.58 5.75 13.67
CA GLY A 15 -24.81 5.93 14.45
C GLY A 15 -24.96 4.93 15.60
N VAL A 16 -23.85 4.44 16.15
CA VAL A 16 -23.84 3.45 17.25
C VAL A 16 -23.23 4.05 18.51
N THR A 17 -23.34 3.34 19.63
CA THR A 17 -22.72 3.80 20.88
C THR A 17 -21.22 3.47 20.92
N ILE A 18 -20.44 4.26 21.67
CA ILE A 18 -19.02 3.99 21.92
C ILE A 18 -18.79 2.60 22.55
N LYS A 19 -19.75 2.13 23.35
CA LYS A 19 -19.73 0.79 23.95
C LYS A 19 -19.75 -0.30 22.87
N THR A 20 -20.64 -0.16 21.89
CA THR A 20 -20.74 -1.08 20.74
C THR A 20 -19.41 -1.17 19.98
N ILE A 21 -18.76 -0.04 19.71
CA ILE A 21 -17.42 0.00 19.08
C ILE A 21 -16.38 -0.74 19.93
N THR A 22 -16.45 -0.60 21.26
CA THR A 22 -15.53 -1.26 22.19
C THR A 22 -15.72 -2.78 22.21
N GLU A 23 -16.97 -3.25 22.14
CA GLU A 23 -17.33 -4.66 22.07
C GLU A 23 -16.91 -5.29 20.73
N TRP A 24 -17.14 -4.61 19.60
CA TRP A 24 -16.67 -5.05 18.28
C TRP A 24 -15.15 -5.13 18.19
N ARG A 25 -14.43 -4.21 18.86
CA ARG A 25 -12.99 -4.32 18.99
C ARG A 25 -12.59 -5.56 19.82
N GLY A 26 -13.26 -5.78 20.96
CA GLY A 26 -12.98 -6.91 21.84
C GLY A 26 -13.26 -8.28 21.22
N SER A 27 -14.26 -8.36 20.34
CA SER A 27 -14.62 -9.56 19.56
C SER A 27 -13.81 -9.72 18.28
N GLY A 28 -12.97 -8.75 17.92
CA GLY A 28 -12.12 -8.79 16.72
C GLY A 28 -12.83 -8.42 15.42
N VAL A 29 -14.07 -7.93 15.48
CA VAL A 29 -14.84 -7.44 14.31
C VAL A 29 -14.17 -6.21 13.69
N ILE A 30 -13.69 -5.29 14.52
CA ILE A 30 -12.97 -4.09 14.06
C ILE A 30 -11.58 -4.01 14.70
N GLN A 31 -10.57 -3.67 13.89
CA GLN A 31 -9.18 -3.59 14.34
C GLN A 31 -8.70 -2.15 14.47
N THR A 32 -7.90 -1.89 15.50
CA THR A 32 -7.20 -0.61 15.70
C THR A 32 -5.78 -0.67 15.13
N ILE A 33 -5.21 0.50 14.88
CA ILE A 33 -3.80 0.65 14.49
C ILE A 33 -2.91 0.11 15.61
N ARG A 34 -2.00 -0.80 15.26
CA ARG A 34 -1.07 -1.42 16.21
C ARG A 34 0.01 -0.42 16.65
N GLY A 35 0.43 -0.50 17.91
CA GLY A 35 1.50 0.33 18.46
C GLY A 35 1.06 1.71 18.98
N ILE A 36 -0.24 2.03 18.96
CA ILE A 36 -0.78 3.27 19.52
C ILE A 36 -1.52 2.96 20.84
N PRO A 37 -1.19 3.63 21.96
CA PRO A 37 -1.85 3.39 23.26
C PRO A 37 -3.35 3.66 23.26
N LYS A 38 -3.80 4.64 22.45
CA LYS A 38 -5.21 4.98 22.28
C LYS A 38 -5.80 4.22 21.09
N PRO A 39 -6.99 3.61 21.21
CA PRO A 39 -7.63 2.93 20.08
C PRO A 39 -7.96 3.94 18.97
N MET A 40 -7.19 3.85 17.88
CA MET A 40 -7.38 4.62 16.66
C MET A 40 -7.64 3.66 15.50
N PHE A 41 -8.49 4.07 14.57
CA PHE A 41 -8.87 3.29 13.40
C PHE A 41 -8.34 3.99 12.15
N SER A 42 -7.76 3.25 11.23
CA SER A 42 -7.41 3.80 9.92
C SER A 42 -8.71 4.10 9.16
N LEU A 43 -8.82 5.31 8.62
CA LEU A 43 -9.98 5.69 7.80
C LEU A 43 -10.11 4.77 6.58
N GLU A 44 -8.98 4.40 5.97
CA GLU A 44 -8.92 3.46 4.83
C GLU A 44 -9.48 2.08 5.21
N TYR A 45 -9.12 1.56 6.39
CA TYR A 45 -9.61 0.27 6.87
C TYR A 45 -11.13 0.28 7.10
N ILE A 46 -11.65 1.35 7.72
CA ILE A 46 -13.08 1.53 7.97
C ILE A 46 -13.85 1.64 6.64
N GLN A 47 -13.36 2.42 5.68
CA GLN A 47 -14.00 2.60 4.37
C GLN A 47 -14.05 1.29 3.56
N ASN A 48 -12.97 0.50 3.61
CA ASN A 48 -12.96 -0.82 2.99
C ASN A 48 -14.00 -1.76 3.62
N MET A 49 -14.20 -1.73 4.95
CA MET A 49 -15.26 -2.49 5.63
C MET A 49 -16.68 -2.03 5.27
N GLU A 50 -16.87 -0.75 4.99
CA GLU A 50 -18.14 -0.19 4.52
C GLU A 50 -18.45 -0.57 3.05
N GLY A 51 -17.56 -1.30 2.38
CA GLY A 51 -17.70 -1.64 0.96
C GLY A 51 -17.36 -0.48 0.01
N VAL A 52 -16.82 0.62 0.53
CA VAL A 52 -16.29 1.72 -0.30
C VAL A 52 -14.89 1.31 -0.74
N THR A 53 -14.77 0.71 -1.93
CA THR A 53 -13.46 0.41 -2.50
C THR A 53 -12.75 1.70 -2.88
N ILE A 54 -11.81 2.14 -2.05
CA ILE A 54 -10.92 3.25 -2.37
C ILE A 54 -9.70 2.64 -3.04
N GLU A 55 -9.77 2.47 -4.35
CA GLU A 55 -8.55 2.21 -5.10
C GLU A 55 -7.65 3.44 -4.95
N LYS A 56 -6.45 3.24 -4.37
CA LYS A 56 -5.43 4.30 -4.20
C LYS A 56 -5.01 4.95 -5.51
N PHE A 57 -5.29 4.28 -6.62
CA PHE A 57 -5.01 4.70 -7.97
C PHE A 57 -6.26 4.47 -8.81
N SER A 58 -6.60 5.43 -9.66
CA SER A 58 -7.57 5.19 -10.73
C SER A 58 -7.12 3.99 -11.58
N PRO A 59 -8.03 3.19 -12.16
CA PRO A 59 -7.67 2.13 -13.10
C PRO A 59 -6.71 2.58 -14.22
N LEU A 60 -6.86 3.84 -14.66
CA LEU A 60 -5.97 4.45 -15.65
C LEU A 60 -4.56 4.70 -15.10
N GLU A 61 -4.46 5.18 -13.87
CA GLU A 61 -3.18 5.41 -13.19
C GLU A 61 -2.47 4.08 -12.91
N ARG A 62 -3.21 3.05 -12.47
CA ARG A 62 -2.68 1.69 -12.32
C ARG A 62 -2.09 1.18 -13.65
N LYS A 63 -2.85 1.27 -14.74
CA LYS A 63 -2.38 0.86 -16.07
C LYS A 63 -1.14 1.63 -16.52
N ARG A 64 -1.09 2.94 -16.27
CA ARG A 64 0.07 3.78 -16.58
C ARG A 64 1.31 3.34 -15.80
N MET A 65 1.16 3.06 -14.50
CA MET A 65 2.26 2.59 -13.66
C MET A 65 2.73 1.19 -14.06
N GLU A 66 1.83 0.28 -14.43
CA GLU A 66 2.19 -1.05 -14.94
C GLU A 66 3.00 -0.95 -16.24
N MET A 67 2.60 -0.08 -17.17
CA MET A 67 3.35 0.18 -18.40
C MET A 67 4.74 0.78 -18.12
N GLU A 68 4.84 1.69 -17.16
CA GLU A 68 6.11 2.31 -16.78
C GLU A 68 7.06 1.31 -16.10
N LEU A 69 6.53 0.44 -15.24
CA LEU A 69 7.29 -0.66 -14.64
C LEU A 69 7.82 -1.63 -15.70
N GLU A 70 7.00 -2.00 -16.68
CA GLU A 70 7.42 -2.92 -17.74
C GLU A 70 8.51 -2.30 -18.61
N LYS A 71 8.35 -1.01 -18.97
CA LYS A 71 9.38 -0.26 -19.69
C LYS A 71 10.70 -0.22 -18.92
N LEU A 72 10.66 0.06 -17.62
CA LEU A 72 11.85 0.12 -16.77
C LEU A 72 12.53 -1.24 -16.63
N LYS A 73 11.78 -2.33 -16.51
CA LYS A 73 12.34 -3.70 -16.50
C LYS A 73 13.07 -4.01 -17.80
N HIS A 74 12.43 -3.72 -18.93
CA HIS A 74 13.04 -3.96 -20.24
C HIS A 74 14.35 -3.18 -20.42
N GLN A 75 14.35 -1.88 -20.08
CA GLN A 75 15.56 -1.05 -20.14
C GLN A 75 16.67 -1.58 -19.22
N ASN A 76 16.33 -2.09 -18.03
CA ASN A 76 17.30 -2.67 -17.11
C ASN A 76 17.93 -3.96 -17.68
N GLU A 77 17.13 -4.82 -18.31
CA GLU A 77 17.62 -6.03 -18.98
C GLU A 77 18.55 -5.70 -20.16
N GLU A 78 18.19 -4.72 -20.99
CA GLU A 78 19.05 -4.26 -22.09
C GLU A 78 20.38 -3.69 -21.58
N LEU A 79 20.33 -2.83 -20.56
CA LEU A 79 21.53 -2.26 -19.95
C LEU A 79 22.43 -3.35 -19.35
N LYS A 80 21.85 -4.34 -18.66
CA LYS A 80 22.61 -5.50 -18.14
C LYS A 80 23.26 -6.31 -19.25
N LYS A 81 22.57 -6.51 -20.38
CA LYS A 81 23.14 -7.21 -21.53
C LYS A 81 24.32 -6.45 -22.14
N ILE A 82 24.17 -5.14 -22.33
CA ILE A 82 25.27 -4.28 -22.83
C ILE A 82 26.45 -4.32 -21.86
N LEU A 83 26.19 -4.18 -20.56
CA LEU A 83 27.23 -4.26 -19.54
C LEU A 83 27.95 -5.61 -19.56
N GLY A 84 27.20 -6.72 -19.68
CA GLY A 84 27.77 -8.06 -19.81
C GLY A 84 28.67 -8.21 -21.04
N ASN A 85 28.26 -7.65 -22.18
CA ASN A 85 29.08 -7.64 -23.39
C ASN A 85 30.36 -6.82 -23.19
N VAL A 86 30.26 -5.61 -22.63
CA VAL A 86 31.42 -4.74 -22.37
C VAL A 86 32.39 -5.42 -21.41
N LEU A 87 31.90 -6.04 -20.34
CA LEU A 87 32.73 -6.80 -19.41
C LEU A 87 33.42 -7.98 -20.12
N SER A 88 32.69 -8.74 -20.92
CA SER A 88 33.25 -9.87 -21.69
C SER A 88 34.36 -9.41 -22.65
N GLU A 89 34.14 -8.35 -23.42
CA GLU A 89 35.16 -7.81 -24.32
C GLU A 89 36.36 -7.23 -23.54
N SER A 90 36.10 -6.54 -22.44
CA SER A 90 37.16 -5.97 -21.59
C SER A 90 38.01 -7.06 -20.93
N SER A 91 37.40 -8.18 -20.50
CA SER A 91 38.11 -9.34 -19.95
C SER A 91 39.05 -10.00 -20.97
N LYS A 92 38.71 -10.00 -22.26
CA LYS A 92 39.61 -10.50 -23.33
C LYS A 92 40.86 -9.64 -23.48
N ILE A 93 40.76 -8.34 -23.18
CA ILE A 93 41.86 -7.37 -23.31
C ILE A 93 42.71 -7.32 -22.05
N ILE A 94 42.08 -7.42 -20.87
CA ILE A 94 42.75 -7.22 -19.57
C ILE A 94 43.55 -8.44 -19.10
N GLY A 95 43.34 -9.64 -19.68
CA GLY A 95 44.25 -10.77 -19.53
C GLY A 95 44.57 -11.19 -18.09
N PHE A 96 43.77 -12.10 -17.55
CA PHE A 96 44.27 -13.15 -16.66
C PHE A 96 44.15 -14.49 -17.39
#